data_AF-A0A0D2SGZ7-F1
#
_entry.id   AF-A0A0D2SGZ7-F1
#
_cell.length_a   1.000
_cell.length_b   1.000
_cell.length_c   1.000
_cell.angle_alpha   90.00
_cell.angle_beta   90.00
_cell.angle_gamma   90.00
#
_symmetry.space_group_name_H-M   'P 1'
#
loop_
_entity.id
_entity.type
_entity.pdbx_description
1 polymer ?
#
loop_
_entity_poly.entity_id
_entity_poly.type
_entity_poly.pdbx_seq_one_letter_code
_entity_poly.pdbx_strand_id
1 'polypeptide(L)'
;MVCNLIFVVSFLFRYKKLLSSVDLTQDFFFCYSYNVMCSLQKNLYNNEPGEVLYETMFVWNEFLTRGISNPLKNTLWTVTLVYGFFKQASFSVSGRSFKLLLIARRSRHYEPAKRLIAFHYGV
;
A
#
# COMPACT_ATOMS: atom_id res chain seq x y z
N MET A 1 -14.88 -31.80 -16.05
CA MET A 1 -14.44 -30.47 -16.52
C MET A 1 -15.40 -29.33 -16.15
N VAL A 2 -16.72 -29.53 -16.25
CA VAL A 2 -17.75 -28.49 -15.96
C VAL A 2 -17.81 -28.04 -14.49
N CYS A 3 -17.66 -28.96 -13.52
CA CYS A 3 -17.64 -28.59 -12.09
C CYS A 3 -16.46 -27.68 -11.70
N ASN A 4 -15.27 -27.87 -12.31
CA ASN A 4 -14.12 -27.00 -12.09
C ASN A 4 -14.37 -25.58 -12.62
N LEU A 5 -15.06 -25.46 -13.76
CA LEU A 5 -15.40 -24.16 -14.34
C LEU A 5 -16.44 -23.43 -13.48
N ILE A 6 -17.49 -24.12 -13.00
CA ILE A 6 -18.49 -23.54 -12.10
C ILE A 6 -17.87 -23.11 -10.78
N PHE A 7 -16.94 -23.90 -10.24
CA PHE A 7 -16.22 -23.56 -8.99
C PHE A 7 -15.34 -22.33 -9.16
N VAL A 8 -14.58 -22.25 -10.26
CA VAL A 8 -13.73 -21.09 -10.59
C VAL A 8 -14.57 -19.84 -10.81
N VAL A 9 -15.68 -19.93 -11.55
CA VAL A 9 -16.58 -18.79 -11.80
C VAL A 9 -17.22 -18.30 -10.50
N SER A 10 -17.66 -19.22 -9.63
CA SER A 10 -18.24 -18.88 -8.32
C SER A 10 -17.21 -18.21 -7.40
N PHE A 11 -15.95 -18.65 -7.44
CA PHE A 11 -14.85 -18.05 -6.68
C PHE A 11 -14.51 -16.63 -7.20
N LEU A 12 -14.45 -16.45 -8.52
CA LEU A 12 -14.23 -15.15 -9.15
C LEU A 12 -15.33 -14.15 -8.80
N PHE A 13 -16.60 -14.59 -8.77
CA PHE A 13 -17.73 -13.73 -8.40
C PHE A 13 -17.65 -13.24 -6.96
N ARG A 14 -17.26 -14.14 -6.04
CA ARG A 14 -17.01 -13.80 -4.63
C ARG A 14 -15.86 -12.82 -4.49
N TYR A 15 -14.75 -13.05 -5.19
CA TYR A 15 -13.58 -12.18 -5.13
C TYR A 15 -13.87 -10.79 -5.68
N LYS A 16 -14.59 -10.70 -6.80
CA LYS A 16 -15.04 -9.42 -7.37
C LYS A 16 -15.92 -8.66 -6.38
N LYS A 17 -16.87 -9.33 -5.73
CA LYS A 17 -17.74 -8.70 -4.72
C LYS A 17 -16.95 -8.17 -3.52
N LEU A 18 -15.96 -8.93 -3.04
CA LEU A 18 -15.08 -8.49 -1.95
C LEU A 18 -14.25 -7.28 -2.36
N LEU A 19 -13.62 -7.31 -3.54
CA LEU A 19 -12.83 -6.19 -4.04
C LEU A 19 -13.70 -4.95 -4.28
N SER A 20 -14.92 -5.10 -4.80
CA SER A 20 -15.86 -4.00 -4.99
C SER A 20 -16.39 -3.40 -3.69
N SER A 21 -16.25 -4.10 -2.56
CA SER A 21 -16.60 -3.55 -1.25
C SER A 21 -15.51 -2.62 -0.68
N VAL A 22 -14.30 -2.66 -1.25
CA VAL A 22 -13.21 -1.76 -0.88
C VAL A 22 -13.43 -0.43 -1.59
N ASP A 23 -13.70 0.61 -0.80
CA ASP A 23 -13.74 1.96 -1.32
C ASP A 23 -12.31 2.51 -1.49
N LEU A 24 -11.88 2.64 -2.74
CA LEU A 24 -10.57 3.19 -3.09
C LEU A 24 -10.52 4.72 -3.01
N THR A 25 -11.66 5.39 -2.83
CA THR A 25 -11.72 6.86 -2.71
C THR A 25 -11.45 7.33 -1.29
N GLN A 26 -11.63 6.44 -0.31
CA GLN A 26 -11.48 6.74 1.10
C GLN A 26 -10.14 6.23 1.63
N ASP A 27 -9.36 7.10 2.27
CA ASP A 27 -8.12 6.73 2.99
C ASP A 27 -7.01 6.11 2.10
N PHE A 28 -7.13 6.19 0.78
CA PHE A 28 -6.06 5.83 -0.15
C PHE A 28 -5.39 7.07 -0.74
N PHE A 29 -4.07 7.02 -0.88
CA PHE A 29 -3.32 8.08 -1.53
C PHE A 29 -2.15 7.50 -2.33
N PHE A 30 -1.76 8.23 -3.37
CA PHE A 30 -0.65 7.88 -4.25
C PHE A 30 0.02 9.14 -4.80
N CYS A 31 1.24 8.98 -5.31
CA CYS A 31 1.94 10.01 -6.06
C CYS A 31 2.72 9.36 -7.21
N TYR A 32 2.77 10.02 -8.37
CA TYR A 32 3.49 9.51 -9.54
C TYR A 32 5.00 9.75 -9.45
N SER A 33 5.40 10.92 -8.95
CA SER A 33 6.80 11.34 -8.92
C SER A 33 7.48 11.10 -7.58
N TYR A 34 6.74 10.70 -6.54
CA TYR A 34 7.26 10.53 -5.19
C TYR A 34 6.85 9.19 -4.59
N ASN A 35 7.81 8.51 -3.98
CA ASN A 35 7.60 7.23 -3.29
C ASN A 35 6.95 7.45 -1.93
N VAL A 36 5.63 7.64 -1.93
CA VAL A 36 4.79 7.81 -0.71
C VAL A 36 4.83 6.59 0.23
N MET A 37 5.27 5.45 -0.28
CA MET A 37 5.46 4.20 0.48
C MET A 37 6.62 4.28 1.47
N CYS A 38 7.59 5.17 1.23
CA CYS A 38 8.81 5.32 2.00
C CYS A 38 8.75 6.57 2.88
N SER A 39 9.50 6.57 4.00
CA SER A 39 9.64 7.78 4.81
C SER A 39 10.46 8.84 4.07
N LEU A 40 10.30 10.11 4.44
CA LEU A 40 11.08 11.20 3.86
C LEU A 40 12.60 10.94 3.99
N GLN A 41 13.05 10.49 5.16
CA GLN A 41 14.44 10.11 5.40
C GLN A 41 14.92 9.02 4.44
N LYS A 42 14.11 7.98 4.24
CA LYS A 42 14.45 6.87 3.33
C LYS A 42 14.55 7.34 1.88
N ASN A 43 13.62 8.20 1.46
CA ASN A 43 13.62 8.78 0.11
C ASN A 43 14.80 9.73 -0.15
N LEU A 44 15.30 10.41 0.87
CA LEU A 44 16.48 11.28 0.74
C LEU A 44 17.79 10.48 0.70
N TYR A 45 17.84 9.34 1.37
CA TYR A 45 19.03 8.47 1.40
C TYR A 45 19.17 7.65 0.11
N ASN A 46 18.06 7.11 -0.40
CA ASN A 46 18.04 6.33 -1.64
C ASN A 46 17.81 7.25 -2.85
N ASN A 47 18.87 7.85 -3.38
CA ASN A 47 18.79 8.69 -4.60
C ASN A 47 18.60 7.87 -5.89
N GLU A 48 18.73 6.55 -5.83
CA GLU A 48 18.57 5.66 -7.00
C GLU A 48 17.14 5.11 -7.07
N PRO A 49 16.34 5.51 -8.07
CA PRO A 49 14.95 5.05 -8.25
C PRO A 49 14.83 3.56 -8.61
N GLY A 50 15.94 2.86 -8.84
CA GLY A 50 15.98 1.46 -9.26
C GLY A 50 16.11 0.43 -8.13
N GLU A 51 16.67 0.81 -6.98
CA GLU A 51 16.75 -0.05 -5.80
C GLU A 51 15.72 0.37 -4.76
N VAL A 52 14.44 0.23 -5.12
CA VAL A 52 13.38 0.19 -4.12
C VAL A 52 13.58 -1.10 -3.34
N LEU A 53 14.42 -1.05 -2.31
CA LEU A 53 14.49 -2.06 -1.26
C LEU A 53 13.04 -2.40 -0.91
N TYR A 54 12.72 -3.68 -1.05
CA TYR A 54 11.43 -4.36 -1.01
C TYR A 54 10.57 -4.08 0.25
N GLU A 55 10.33 -2.83 0.59
CA GLU A 55 9.40 -2.41 1.64
C GLU A 55 8.00 -2.34 1.05
N THR A 56 7.52 -3.50 0.59
CA THR A 56 6.13 -3.71 0.13
C THR A 56 5.13 -3.62 1.29
N MET A 57 5.62 -3.45 2.52
CA MET A 57 4.81 -3.40 3.73
C MET A 57 3.72 -2.35 3.69
N PHE A 58 3.94 -1.21 3.04
CA PHE A 58 2.95 -0.15 2.92
C PHE A 58 2.20 -0.16 1.57
N VAL A 59 2.70 -0.89 0.58
CA VAL A 59 2.14 -0.93 -0.79
C VAL A 59 0.92 -1.80 -0.74
N TRP A 60 -0.29 -1.23 -0.76
CA TRP A 60 -1.55 -1.98 -0.63
C TRP A 60 -1.87 -2.81 -1.87
N ASN A 61 -1.49 -2.37 -3.06
CA ASN A 61 -1.77 -3.07 -4.31
C ASN A 61 -0.64 -3.99 -4.80
N GLU A 62 0.41 -4.24 -4.00
CA GLU A 62 1.55 -5.10 -4.41
C GLU A 62 1.11 -6.43 -5.01
N PHE A 63 0.18 -7.14 -4.37
CA PHE A 63 -0.31 -8.42 -4.89
C PHE A 63 -0.96 -8.30 -6.27
N LEU A 64 -1.69 -7.20 -6.51
CA LEU A 64 -2.39 -6.93 -7.77
C LEU A 64 -1.40 -6.53 -8.88
N THR A 65 -0.32 -5.83 -8.52
CA THR A 65 0.68 -5.35 -9.48
C THR A 65 1.83 -6.32 -9.69
N ARG A 66 1.97 -7.35 -8.85
CA ARG A 66 3.06 -8.34 -8.87
C ARG A 66 3.27 -9.00 -10.24
N GLY A 67 2.20 -9.33 -10.94
CA GLY A 67 2.26 -9.96 -12.26
C GLY A 67 2.90 -9.08 -13.34
N ILE A 68 2.84 -7.76 -13.18
CA ILE A 68 3.37 -6.76 -14.11
C ILE A 68 4.73 -6.23 -13.62
N SER A 69 4.88 -6.03 -12.30
CA SER A 69 6.08 -5.45 -11.71
C SER A 69 7.28 -6.39 -11.73
N ASN A 70 7.07 -7.70 -11.55
CA ASN A 70 8.17 -8.69 -11.57
C ASN A 70 8.92 -8.74 -12.91
N PRO A 71 8.26 -8.82 -14.08
CA PRO A 71 8.96 -8.86 -15.36
C PRO A 71 9.50 -7.49 -15.80
N LEU A 72 8.77 -6.39 -15.54
CA LEU A 72 9.13 -5.07 -16.09
C LEU A 72 10.06 -4.27 -15.18
N LYS A 73 10.09 -4.55 -13.87
CA LYS A 73 10.84 -3.78 -12.85
C LYS A 73 10.69 -2.25 -13.00
N ASN A 74 9.55 -1.81 -13.53
CA ASN A 74 9.32 -0.42 -13.87
C ASN A 74 7.96 0.03 -13.31
N THR A 75 7.94 1.22 -12.72
CA THR A 75 6.78 1.86 -12.09
C THR A 75 5.95 2.70 -13.07
N LEU A 76 6.37 2.86 -14.33
CA LEU A 76 5.63 3.64 -15.34
C LEU A 76 4.17 3.20 -15.52
N TRP A 77 3.91 1.90 -15.47
CA TRP A 77 2.57 1.31 -15.66
C TRP A 77 1.86 0.99 -14.35
N THR A 78 2.53 1.13 -13.21
CA THR A 78 2.01 0.70 -11.91
C THR A 78 2.17 1.81 -10.88
N VAL A 79 1.04 2.34 -10.43
CA VAL A 79 1.01 3.30 -9.32
C VAL A 79 1.01 2.54 -8.01
N THR A 80 1.84 2.97 -7.06
CA THR A 80 1.85 2.41 -5.72
C THR A 80 0.74 3.05 -4.89
N LEU A 81 -0.23 2.24 -4.44
CA LEU A 81 -1.33 2.69 -3.59
C LEU A 81 -0.95 2.50 -2.12
N VAL A 82 -1.05 3.57 -1.33
CA VAL A 82 -0.90 3.53 0.13
C VAL A 82 -2.27 3.61 0.77
N TYR A 83 -2.51 2.80 1.80
CA TYR A 83 -3.66 2.94 2.67
C TYR A 83 -3.28 3.67 3.97
N GLY A 84 -4.03 4.70 4.34
CA GLY A 84 -3.79 5.49 5.54
C GLY A 84 -4.45 6.87 5.54
N PHE A 85 -3.80 7.84 6.16
CA PHE A 85 -4.33 9.20 6.30
C PHE A 85 -3.32 10.21 5.76
N PHE A 86 -3.81 11.16 4.97
CA PHE A 86 -3.01 12.24 4.40
C PHE A 86 -3.71 13.57 4.66
N LYS A 87 -2.98 14.52 5.25
CA LYS A 87 -3.49 15.88 5.46
C LYS A 87 -2.37 16.90 5.32
N GLN A 88 -2.60 17.93 4.52
CA GLN A 88 -1.73 19.09 4.40
C GLN A 88 -2.45 20.33 4.91
N ALA A 89 -1.75 21.18 5.65
CA ALA A 89 -2.26 22.46 6.12
C ALA A 89 -1.18 23.54 5.98
N SER A 90 -1.58 24.73 5.54
CA SER A 90 -0.71 25.90 5.45
C SER A 90 -0.92 26.77 6.69
N PHE A 91 0.17 27.17 7.32
CA PHE A 91 0.17 28.03 8.50
C PHE A 91 1.01 29.28 8.22
N SER A 92 0.71 30.37 8.91
CA SER A 92 1.52 31.58 8.92
C SER A 92 1.71 32.02 10.35
N VAL A 93 2.96 32.07 10.81
CA VAL A 93 3.32 32.50 12.17
C VAL A 93 4.46 33.50 12.07
N SER A 94 4.33 34.65 12.73
CA SER A 94 5.33 35.72 12.75
C SER A 94 5.80 36.16 11.35
N GLY A 95 4.86 36.25 10.40
CA GLY A 95 5.14 36.66 9.02
C GLY A 95 5.79 35.59 8.13
N ARG A 96 6.04 34.38 8.64
CA ARG A 96 6.58 33.25 7.87
C ARG A 96 5.47 32.24 7.58
N SER A 97 5.26 31.94 6.31
CA SER A 97 4.34 30.88 5.88
C SER A 97 5.06 29.55 5.76
N PHE A 98 4.47 28.49 6.30
CA PHE A 98 4.97 27.12 6.17
C PHE A 98 3.82 26.14 5.96
N LYS A 99 4.11 25.01 5.30
CA LYS A 99 3.15 23.92 5.10
C LYS A 99 3.51 22.77 6.01
N LEU A 100 2.56 22.33 6.82
CA LEU A 100 2.67 21.09 7.57
C LEU A 100 1.99 19.98 6.79
N LEU A 101 2.66 18.84 6.69
CA LEU A 101 2.13 17.64 6.07
C LEU A 101 2.15 16.49 7.08
N LEU A 102 0.99 15.86 7.28
CA LEU A 102 0.84 14.67 8.09
C LEU A 102 0.47 13.49 7.19
N ILE A 103 1.30 12.45 7.24
CA ILE A 103 1.08 11.18 6.53
C ILE A 103 1.13 10.05 7.56
N ALA A 104 0.01 9.35 7.71
CA ALA A 104 -0.06 8.08 8.44
C ALA A 104 -0.28 6.95 7.44
N ARG A 105 0.47 5.85 7.60
CA ARG A 105 0.45 4.71 6.68
C ARG A 105 0.13 3.45 7.47
N ARG A 106 -0.79 2.64 6.96
CA ARG A 106 -1.11 1.33 7.55
C ARG A 106 -0.34 0.24 6.81
N SER A 107 0.30 -0.64 7.55
CA SER A 107 0.98 -1.81 6.95
C SER A 107 -0.06 -2.80 6.43
N ARG A 108 0.23 -3.42 5.28
CA ARG A 108 -0.55 -4.55 4.75
C ARG A 108 -0.34 -5.85 5.53
N HIS A 109 0.82 -5.98 6.20
CA HIS A 109 1.17 -7.19 6.91
C HIS A 109 0.34 -7.28 8.19
N TYR A 110 -0.78 -7.97 8.08
CA TYR A 110 -1.51 -8.48 9.21
C TYR A 110 -1.08 -9.95 9.39
N GLU A 111 -0.27 -10.23 10.41
CA GLU A 111 0.09 -11.59 10.81
C GLU A 111 -0.75 -12.00 12.04
N PRO A 112 -2.00 -12.46 11.85
CA PRO A 112 -2.85 -12.88 12.97
C PRO A 112 -2.23 -14.04 13.77
N ALA A 113 -1.44 -14.90 13.11
CA ALA A 113 -0.86 -16.08 13.74
C ALA A 113 0.20 -15.75 14.80
N LYS A 114 1.04 -14.71 14.64
CA LYS A 114 2.13 -14.46 15.61
C LYS A 114 1.66 -13.85 16.94
N ARG A 115 0.53 -13.14 16.94
CA ARG A 115 -0.03 -12.55 18.18
C ARG A 115 -0.86 -13.55 18.98
N LEU A 116 -1.55 -14.49 18.32
CA LEU A 116 -2.38 -15.50 19.01
C LEU A 116 -1.52 -16.61 19.63
N ILE A 117 -0.38 -16.96 19.03
CA ILE A 117 0.54 -17.95 19.60
C ILE A 117 1.30 -17.37 20.81
N ALA A 118 1.60 -16.07 20.83
CA ALA A 118 2.23 -15.43 21.99
C ALA A 118 1.31 -15.38 23.24
N PHE A 119 -0.01 -15.34 23.07
CA PHE A 119 -0.96 -15.49 24.20
C PHE A 119 -1.19 -16.95 24.61
N HIS A 120 -0.91 -17.91 23.74
CA HIS A 120 -1.12 -19.34 24.02
C HIS A 120 0.13 -20.05 24.56
N TYR A 121 1.29 -19.39 24.54
CA TYR A 121 2.55 -19.84 25.17
C TYR A 121 3.00 -18.86 26.26
N GLY A 122 2.07 -18.49 27.14
CA GLY A 122 2.40 -17.94 28.46
C GLY A 122 2.81 -19.08 29.40
N VAL A 123 4.05 -19.54 29.22
CA VAL A 123 4.92 -20.10 30.27
C VAL A 123 6.21 -19.30 30.21
#